data_AF-A0A067DKG7-F1
#
_entry.id   AF-A0A067DKG7-F1
#
_cell.length_a   1.000
_cell.length_b   1.000
_cell.length_c   1.000
_cell.angle_alpha   90.00
_cell.angle_beta   90.00
_cell.angle_gamma   90.00
#
_symmetry.space_group_name_H-M   'P 1'
#
loop_
_entity.id
_entity.type
_entity.pdbx_description
1 polymer ?
#
loop_
_entity_poly.entity_id
_entity_poly.type
_entity_poly.pdbx_seq_one_letter_code
_entity_poly.pdbx_strand_id
1 'polypeptide(L)'
;MVESFLALEKLMEKLGSRAFEELLLFYCVKNDAEKLKETLTVVKCVVLDAEEKQVHNHQLRDWLEKLKDACYDAEDLLDDFEVQALRRNLRNFFGSSNPIAFRCRMGHQIKKIRERFNEIANMIHKFNLTLGLDDRKGQAVQKREPSHSFVRPSDIIGRDEDREKIIELLMQTSDGESET
;
A
#
# COMPACT_ATOMS: atom_id res chain seq x y z
N MET A 1 5.93 -2.92 4.98
CA MET A 1 4.77 -3.49 4.29
C MET A 1 3.83 -2.33 4.02
N VAL A 2 3.83 -1.80 2.79
CA VAL A 2 3.07 -0.60 2.36
C VAL A 2 2.26 -0.88 1.08
N GLU A 3 1.86 -2.14 0.91
CA GLU A 3 1.29 -2.63 -0.35
C GLU A 3 -0.07 -2.01 -0.65
N SER A 4 -0.91 -1.79 0.37
CA SER A 4 -2.23 -1.19 0.21
C SER A 4 -2.12 0.29 -0.13
N PHE A 5 -1.14 1.00 0.47
CA PHE A 5 -0.83 2.38 0.11
C PHE A 5 -0.38 2.52 -1.35
N LEU A 6 0.58 1.68 -1.79
CA LEU A 6 1.10 1.72 -3.15
C LEU A 6 0.02 1.39 -4.19
N ALA A 7 -0.84 0.40 -3.93
CA ALA A 7 -1.95 0.05 -4.81
C ALA A 7 -2.93 1.21 -4.97
N LEU A 8 -3.28 1.89 -3.87
CA LEU A 8 -4.14 3.07 -3.90
C LEU A 8 -3.51 4.24 -4.67
N GLU A 9 -2.21 4.47 -4.50
CA GLU A 9 -1.48 5.54 -5.18
C GLU A 9 -1.46 5.34 -6.70
N LYS A 10 -1.11 4.13 -7.14
CA LYS A 10 -1.13 3.76 -8.56
C LYS A 10 -2.53 3.91 -9.18
N LEU A 11 -3.58 3.53 -8.45
CA LEU A 11 -4.95 3.73 -8.89
C LEU A 11 -5.29 5.21 -9.07
N MET A 12 -4.92 6.06 -8.11
CA MET A 12 -5.14 7.51 -8.19
C MET A 12 -4.36 8.16 -9.34
N GLU A 13 -3.15 7.72 -9.62
CA GLU A 13 -2.36 8.17 -10.77
C GLU A 13 -3.05 7.86 -12.10
N LYS A 14 -3.53 6.62 -12.27
CA LYS A 14 -4.30 6.22 -13.46
C LYS A 14 -5.59 7.03 -13.62
N LEU A 15 -6.35 7.20 -12.53
CA LEU A 15 -7.58 8.02 -12.48
C LEU A 15 -7.32 9.50 -12.79
N GLY A 16 -6.15 10.01 -12.42
CA GLY A 16 -5.70 11.38 -12.69
C GLY A 16 -5.10 11.58 -14.07
N SER A 17 -4.97 10.54 -14.89
CA SER A 17 -4.40 10.64 -16.22
C SER A 17 -5.34 11.37 -17.18
N ARG A 18 -4.75 12.15 -18.09
CA ARG A 18 -5.50 12.87 -19.14
C ARG A 18 -6.30 11.92 -20.04
N ALA A 19 -5.73 10.74 -20.32
CA ALA A 19 -6.42 9.69 -21.07
C ALA A 19 -7.72 9.27 -20.38
N PHE A 20 -7.71 9.16 -19.04
CA PHE A 20 -8.89 8.79 -18.29
C PHE A 20 -9.94 9.91 -18.26
N GLU A 21 -9.53 11.18 -18.13
CA GLU A 21 -10.46 12.32 -18.20
C GLU A 21 -11.25 12.36 -19.53
N GLU A 22 -10.58 12.08 -20.65
CA GLU A 22 -11.22 12.01 -21.97
C GLU A 22 -12.23 10.85 -22.05
N LEU A 23 -11.91 9.69 -21.45
CA LEU A 23 -12.81 8.55 -21.37
C LEU A 23 -14.03 8.87 -20.49
N LEU A 24 -13.83 9.48 -19.32
CA LEU A 24 -14.92 9.85 -18.41
C LEU A 24 -15.97 10.75 -19.07
N LEU A 25 -15.52 11.72 -19.87
CA LEU A 25 -16.41 12.58 -20.67
C LEU A 25 -17.17 11.77 -21.72
N PHE A 26 -16.48 10.88 -22.44
CA PHE A 26 -17.10 10.04 -23.46
C PHE A 26 -18.16 9.08 -22.87
N TYR A 27 -17.89 8.55 -21.68
CA TYR A 27 -18.75 7.58 -21.01
C TYR A 27 -19.83 8.23 -20.11
N CYS A 28 -19.85 9.56 -19.98
CA CYS A 28 -20.81 10.31 -19.15
C CYS A 28 -20.77 9.93 -17.66
N VAL A 29 -19.58 9.58 -17.16
CA VAL A 29 -19.37 9.09 -15.78
C VAL A 29 -18.50 10.02 -14.93
N LYS A 30 -18.23 11.23 -15.45
CA LYS A 30 -17.37 12.23 -14.81
C LYS A 30 -17.74 12.49 -13.34
N ASN A 31 -19.04 12.67 -13.04
CA ASN A 31 -19.50 12.94 -11.68
C ASN A 31 -19.23 11.76 -10.72
N ASP A 32 -19.40 10.52 -11.18
CA ASP A 32 -19.16 9.33 -10.36
C ASP A 32 -17.66 9.15 -10.10
N ALA A 33 -16.81 9.45 -11.10
CA ALA A 33 -15.37 9.39 -10.99
C ALA A 33 -14.76 10.50 -10.11
N GLU A 34 -15.29 11.72 -10.19
CA GLU A 34 -14.89 12.83 -9.31
C GLU A 34 -15.17 12.49 -7.84
N LYS A 35 -16.37 11.97 -7.54
CA LYS A 35 -16.71 11.49 -6.18
C LYS A 35 -15.85 10.34 -5.71
N LEU A 36 -15.51 9.42 -6.63
CA LEU A 36 -14.57 8.34 -6.33
C LEU A 36 -13.19 8.92 -5.95
N LYS A 37 -12.68 9.89 -6.70
CA LYS A 37 -11.38 10.57 -6.42
C LYS A 37 -11.39 11.27 -5.06
N GLU A 38 -12.47 11.95 -4.70
CA GLU A 38 -12.64 12.55 -3.37
C GLU A 38 -12.56 11.48 -2.27
N THR A 39 -13.29 10.38 -2.44
CA THR A 39 -13.31 9.27 -1.48
C THR A 39 -11.93 8.64 -1.33
N LEU A 40 -11.24 8.39 -2.44
CA LEU A 40 -9.87 7.83 -2.45
C LEU A 40 -8.88 8.76 -1.74
N THR A 41 -9.06 10.07 -1.85
CA THR A 41 -8.22 11.05 -1.16
C THR A 41 -8.39 10.96 0.36
N VAL A 42 -9.64 10.86 0.83
CA VAL A 42 -9.94 10.64 2.25
C VAL A 42 -9.32 9.34 2.76
N VAL A 43 -9.47 8.26 1.99
CA VAL A 43 -8.87 6.96 2.32
C VAL A 43 -7.34 7.05 2.34
N LYS A 44 -6.71 7.72 1.37
CA LYS A 44 -5.24 7.89 1.31
C LYS A 44 -4.69 8.52 2.60
N CYS A 45 -5.38 9.50 3.18
CA CYS A 45 -4.96 10.15 4.41
C CYS A 45 -4.92 9.20 5.61
N VAL A 46 -5.74 8.15 5.64
CA VAL A 46 -5.82 7.22 6.79
C VAL A 46 -5.12 5.89 6.56
N VAL A 47 -4.81 5.53 5.31
CA VAL A 47 -4.14 4.25 5.00
C VAL A 47 -2.75 4.15 5.61
N LEU A 48 -1.97 5.23 5.60
CA LEU A 48 -0.62 5.22 6.20
C LEU A 48 -0.68 4.94 7.71
N ASP A 49 -1.56 5.64 8.43
CA ASP A 49 -1.77 5.42 9.86
C ASP A 49 -2.33 4.01 10.14
N ALA A 50 -3.19 3.51 9.26
CA ALA A 50 -3.77 2.17 9.37
C ALA A 50 -2.71 1.07 9.15
N GLU A 51 -1.80 1.22 8.19
CA GLU A 51 -0.74 0.26 7.90
C GLU A 51 0.27 0.14 9.05
N GLU A 52 0.55 1.23 9.77
CA GLU A 52 1.40 1.20 10.97
C GLU A 52 0.69 0.47 12.13
N LYS A 53 -0.62 0.70 12.30
CA LYS A 53 -1.42 0.15 13.40
C LYS A 53 -1.97 -1.26 13.14
N GLN A 54 -1.86 -1.78 11.91
CA GLN A 54 -2.43 -3.09 11.53
C GLN A 54 -1.87 -4.26 12.34
N VAL A 55 -0.64 -4.14 12.86
CA VAL A 55 0.06 -5.21 13.60
C VAL A 55 -0.71 -5.61 14.87
N HIS A 56 -1.39 -4.64 15.50
CA HIS A 56 -2.06 -4.83 16.79
C HIS A 56 -3.58 -4.78 16.67
N ASN A 57 -4.12 -4.56 15.47
CA ASN A 57 -5.56 -4.41 15.25
C ASN A 57 -6.03 -5.25 14.04
N HIS A 58 -6.68 -6.37 14.35
CA HIS A 58 -7.25 -7.26 13.33
C HIS A 58 -8.32 -6.56 12.46
N GLN A 59 -9.09 -5.61 13.01
CA GLN A 59 -10.10 -4.89 12.25
C GLN A 59 -9.45 -3.98 11.19
N LEU A 60 -8.30 -3.38 11.51
CA LEU A 60 -7.52 -2.58 10.56
C LEU A 60 -6.92 -3.44 9.45
N ARG A 61 -6.45 -4.65 9.79
CA ARG A 61 -5.94 -5.58 8.80
C ARG A 61 -7.03 -6.01 7.80
N ASP A 62 -8.19 -6.41 8.31
CA ASP A 62 -9.34 -6.79 7.46
C ASP A 62 -9.84 -5.60 6.62
N TRP A 63 -9.75 -4.38 7.15
CA TRP A 63 -10.09 -3.16 6.41
C TRP A 63 -9.08 -2.86 5.28
N LEU A 64 -7.78 -2.96 5.56
CA LEU A 64 -6.71 -2.78 4.56
C LEU A 64 -6.77 -3.83 3.46
N GLU A 65 -7.14 -5.07 3.78
CA GLU A 65 -7.35 -6.16 2.81
C GLU A 65 -8.52 -5.83 1.88
N LYS A 66 -9.67 -5.42 2.42
CA LYS A 66 -10.83 -4.98 1.62
C LYS A 66 -10.52 -3.78 0.73
N LEU A 67 -9.71 -2.85 1.23
CA LEU A 67 -9.23 -1.72 0.45
C LEU A 67 -8.37 -2.19 -0.72
N LYS A 68 -7.41 -3.09 -0.47
CA LYS A 68 -6.53 -3.65 -1.49
C LYS A 68 -7.34 -4.35 -2.59
N ASP A 69 -8.32 -5.16 -2.20
CA ASP A 69 -9.23 -5.83 -3.15
C ASP A 69 -10.00 -4.81 -4.00
N ALA A 70 -10.56 -3.77 -3.38
CA ALA A 70 -11.28 -2.73 -4.11
C ALA A 70 -10.36 -1.94 -5.07
N CYS A 71 -9.09 -1.76 -4.72
CA CYS A 71 -8.10 -1.17 -5.63
C CYS A 71 -7.86 -2.06 -6.85
N TYR A 72 -7.70 -3.38 -6.68
CA TYR A 72 -7.54 -4.29 -7.81
C TYR A 72 -8.76 -4.32 -8.72
N ASP A 73 -9.97 -4.40 -8.17
CA ASP A 73 -11.20 -4.34 -8.96
C ASP A 73 -11.32 -3.03 -9.76
N ALA A 74 -10.79 -1.93 -9.22
CA ALA A 74 -10.75 -0.65 -9.89
C ALA A 74 -9.66 -0.58 -10.96
N GLU A 75 -8.47 -1.13 -10.72
CA GLU A 75 -7.44 -1.25 -11.74
C GLU A 75 -7.92 -2.10 -12.93
N ASP A 76 -8.56 -3.24 -12.68
CA ASP A 76 -9.14 -4.10 -13.72
C ASP A 76 -10.17 -3.33 -14.57
N LEU A 77 -11.00 -2.50 -13.93
CA LEU A 77 -11.96 -1.65 -14.65
C LEU A 77 -11.26 -0.62 -15.54
N LEU A 78 -10.22 0.04 -15.01
CA LEU A 78 -9.42 1.03 -15.76
C LEU A 78 -8.71 0.40 -16.96
N ASP A 79 -8.17 -0.80 -16.80
CA ASP A 79 -7.52 -1.54 -17.87
C ASP A 79 -8.54 -1.94 -18.96
N ASP A 80 -9.76 -2.34 -18.55
CA ASP A 80 -10.89 -2.57 -19.47
C ASP A 80 -11.26 -1.31 -20.28
N PHE A 81 -11.22 -0.13 -19.66
CA PHE A 81 -11.43 1.16 -20.33
C PHE A 81 -10.36 1.43 -21.39
N GLU A 82 -9.09 1.24 -21.05
CA GLU A 82 -7.95 1.46 -21.96
C GLU A 82 -8.00 0.51 -23.16
N VAL A 83 -8.26 -0.78 -22.91
CA VAL A 83 -8.42 -1.78 -23.98
C VAL A 83 -9.55 -1.41 -24.94
N GLN A 84 -10.67 -0.88 -24.41
CA GLN A 84 -11.80 -0.46 -25.23
C GLN A 84 -11.53 0.84 -26.00
N ALA A 85 -10.80 1.78 -25.40
CA ALA A 85 -10.33 2.98 -26.07
C ALA A 85 -9.43 2.62 -27.27
N LEU A 86 -8.48 1.72 -27.07
CA LEU A 86 -7.60 1.20 -28.12
C LEU A 86 -8.40 0.46 -29.20
N ARG A 87 -9.31 -0.44 -28.81
CA ARG A 87 -10.18 -1.17 -29.75
C ARG A 87 -10.99 -0.23 -30.62
N ARG A 88 -11.46 0.90 -30.07
CA ARG A 88 -12.20 1.91 -30.84
C ARG A 88 -11.33 2.62 -31.87
N ASN A 89 -10.09 2.96 -31.52
CA ASN A 89 -9.13 3.54 -32.47
C ASN A 89 -8.81 2.56 -33.61
N LEU A 90 -8.88 1.26 -33.35
CA LEU A 90 -8.74 0.20 -34.35
C LEU A 90 -10.08 -0.11 -35.08
N ARG A 91 -11.22 0.42 -34.64
CA ARG A 91 -12.58 0.03 -35.07
C ARG A 91 -13.12 0.76 -36.31
N ASN A 92 -12.25 1.06 -37.26
CA ASN A 92 -12.64 0.95 -38.66
C ASN A 92 -12.74 -0.53 -39.12
N PHE A 93 -12.38 -1.52 -38.29
CA PHE A 93 -12.24 -2.92 -38.73
C PHE A 93 -13.22 -3.97 -38.16
N PHE A 94 -13.99 -3.73 -37.10
CA PHE A 94 -14.91 -4.75 -36.56
C PHE A 94 -16.30 -4.20 -36.19
N GLY A 95 -17.29 -4.53 -37.02
CA GLY A 95 -18.70 -4.23 -36.81
C GLY A 95 -19.32 -5.11 -35.72
N SER A 96 -20.17 -4.49 -34.88
CA SER A 96 -21.27 -5.04 -34.05
C SER A 96 -21.31 -4.60 -32.59
N SER A 97 -20.26 -3.98 -32.02
CA SER A 97 -20.34 -3.55 -30.62
C SER A 97 -21.20 -2.28 -30.48
N ASN A 98 -22.40 -2.40 -29.89
CA ASN A 98 -23.30 -1.28 -29.63
C ASN A 98 -22.63 -0.30 -28.65
N PRO A 99 -22.19 0.89 -29.12
CA PRO A 99 -21.46 1.83 -28.28
C PRO A 99 -22.28 2.28 -27.07
N ILE A 100 -23.61 2.33 -27.17
CA ILE A 100 -24.50 2.77 -26.09
C ILE A 100 -24.54 1.73 -24.98
N ALA A 101 -24.76 0.45 -25.32
CA ALA A 101 -24.81 -0.64 -24.35
C ALA A 101 -23.49 -0.75 -23.58
N PHE A 102 -22.37 -0.57 -24.28
CA PHE A 102 -21.05 -0.56 -23.64
C PHE A 102 -20.87 0.64 -22.69
N ARG A 103 -21.29 1.85 -23.10
CA ARG A 103 -21.27 3.02 -22.22
C ARG A 103 -22.10 2.80 -20.95
N CYS A 104 -23.31 2.27 -21.08
CA CYS A 104 -24.17 1.97 -19.93
C CYS A 104 -23.57 0.91 -19.00
N ARG A 105 -23.01 -0.17 -19.56
CA ARG A 105 -22.31 -1.20 -18.76
C ARG A 105 -21.19 -0.56 -17.95
N MET A 106 -20.40 0.30 -18.58
CA MET A 106 -19.23 0.88 -17.93
C MET A 106 -19.60 1.94 -16.88
N GLY A 107 -20.67 2.71 -17.12
CA GLY A 107 -21.27 3.57 -16.09
C GLY A 107 -21.82 2.81 -14.89
N HIS A 108 -22.36 1.60 -15.09
CA HIS A 108 -22.78 0.78 -13.98
C HIS A 108 -21.60 0.25 -13.15
N GLN A 109 -20.50 -0.15 -13.81
CA GLN A 109 -19.32 -0.65 -13.11
C GLN A 109 -18.62 0.44 -12.29
N ILE A 110 -18.40 1.64 -12.85
CA ILE A 110 -17.78 2.73 -12.08
C ILE A 110 -18.64 3.15 -10.88
N LYS A 111 -19.97 3.10 -11.02
CA LYS A 111 -20.90 3.32 -9.92
C LYS A 111 -20.74 2.26 -8.82
N LYS A 112 -20.63 0.98 -9.18
CA LYS A 112 -20.39 -0.13 -8.24
C LYS A 112 -19.07 0.03 -7.49
N ILE A 113 -18.00 0.41 -8.19
CA ILE A 113 -16.70 0.66 -7.57
C ILE A 113 -16.78 1.83 -6.59
N ARG A 114 -17.41 2.94 -7.00
CA ARG A 114 -17.65 4.08 -6.12
C ARG A 114 -18.41 3.67 -4.84
N GLU A 115 -19.47 2.89 -4.97
CA GLU A 115 -20.24 2.42 -3.82
C GLU A 115 -19.38 1.58 -2.87
N ARG A 116 -18.54 0.70 -3.41
CA ARG A 116 -17.61 -0.12 -2.61
C ARG A 116 -16.55 0.72 -1.88
N PHE A 117 -15.95 1.72 -2.53
CA PHE A 117 -15.04 2.64 -1.86
C PHE A 117 -15.73 3.49 -0.80
N ASN A 118 -16.99 3.87 -1.02
CA ASN A 118 -17.77 4.60 -0.03
C ASN A 118 -18.11 3.72 1.19
N GLU A 119 -18.38 2.43 1.00
CA GLU A 119 -18.52 1.47 2.10
C GLU A 119 -17.22 1.36 2.92
N ILE A 120 -16.07 1.26 2.23
CA ILE A 120 -14.75 1.20 2.87
C ILE A 120 -14.46 2.50 3.64
N ALA A 121 -14.82 3.66 3.09
CA ALA A 121 -14.73 4.95 3.76
C ALA A 121 -15.62 5.02 5.01
N ASN A 122 -16.85 4.49 4.93
CA ASN A 122 -17.75 4.43 6.08
C ASN A 122 -17.25 3.47 7.18
N MET A 123 -16.49 2.43 6.84
CA MET A 123 -15.86 1.56 7.83
C MET A 123 -14.84 2.33 8.67
N ILE A 124 -14.10 3.27 8.09
CA ILE A 124 -13.14 4.13 8.82
C ILE A 124 -13.85 4.92 9.92
N HIS A 125 -15.01 5.50 9.60
CA HIS A 125 -15.85 6.20 10.59
C HIS A 125 -16.36 5.26 11.68
N LYS A 126 -16.76 4.02 11.35
CA LYS A 126 -17.18 3.01 12.34
C LYS A 126 -16.04 2.60 13.28
N PHE A 127 -14.82 2.54 12.79
CA PHE A 127 -13.67 2.19 13.61
C PHE A 127 -13.18 3.34 14.50
N ASN A 128 -13.85 4.51 14.47
CA ASN A 128 -13.41 5.72 15.17
C ASN A 128 -11.90 5.93 14.97
N LEU A 129 -11.43 5.72 13.73
CA LEU A 129 -10.07 6.04 13.30
C LEU A 129 -9.97 7.56 13.20
N THR A 130 -10.09 8.18 14.37
CA THR A 130 -9.89 9.59 14.57
C THR A 130 -8.41 9.79 14.37
N LEU A 131 -8.09 10.42 13.25
CA LEU A 131 -6.79 11.00 12.96
C LEU A 131 -6.33 11.77 14.21
N GLY A 132 -5.41 11.19 14.99
CA GLY A 132 -4.54 11.91 15.90
C GLY A 132 -5.01 12.35 17.30
N LEU A 133 -5.94 11.67 18.00
CA LEU A 133 -6.26 12.10 19.40
C LEU A 133 -6.26 11.07 20.52
N ASP A 134 -6.04 9.78 20.29
CA ASP A 134 -5.93 8.85 21.42
C ASP A 134 -4.99 7.69 21.15
N ASP A 135 -3.71 7.89 21.45
CA ASP A 135 -2.80 6.79 21.82
C ASP A 135 -1.54 7.29 22.57
N ARG A 136 -1.68 8.36 23.36
CA ARG A 136 -0.70 8.68 24.42
C ARG A 136 -0.94 7.88 25.70
N LYS A 137 -1.90 6.95 25.72
CA LYS A 137 -2.17 6.08 26.85
C LYS A 137 -2.38 4.64 26.39
N GLY A 138 -1.33 3.84 26.51
CA GLY A 138 -1.52 2.49 27.02
C GLY A 138 -1.05 1.32 26.18
N GLN A 139 -0.50 1.51 24.98
CA GLN A 139 0.29 0.45 24.38
C GLN A 139 1.73 0.61 24.82
N ALA A 140 2.09 -0.16 25.85
CA ALA A 140 3.44 -0.62 26.02
C ALA A 140 3.86 -1.26 24.69
N VAL A 141 4.44 -0.45 23.81
CA VAL A 141 5.33 -0.91 22.76
C VAL A 141 6.27 -1.81 23.53
N GLN A 142 6.14 -3.13 23.36
CA GLN A 142 7.22 -4.05 23.65
C GLN A 142 8.32 -3.65 22.68
N LYS A 143 9.03 -2.60 23.08
CA LYS A 143 10.28 -2.16 22.51
C LYS A 143 11.11 -3.40 22.62
N ARG A 144 11.25 -4.10 21.49
CA ARG A 144 12.13 -5.26 21.35
C ARG A 144 13.38 -4.88 22.12
N GLU A 145 13.65 -5.58 23.23
CA GLU A 145 14.81 -5.21 24.03
C GLU A 145 15.99 -5.21 23.07
N PRO A 146 16.70 -4.08 22.92
CA PRO A 146 17.91 -4.10 22.12
C PRO A 146 18.79 -5.16 22.76
N SER A 147 19.11 -6.21 22.01
CA SER A 147 20.13 -7.17 22.39
C SER A 147 21.45 -6.41 22.38
N HIS A 148 21.72 -5.69 23.46
CA HIS A 148 22.97 -4.99 23.66
C HIS A 148 24.03 -6.04 23.99
N SER A 149 25.10 -6.09 23.20
CA SER A 149 26.24 -6.97 23.43
C SER A 149 27.22 -6.39 24.45
N PHE A 150 26.83 -5.34 25.18
CA PHE A 150 27.71 -4.67 26.11
C PHE A 150 27.73 -5.42 27.44
N VAL A 151 28.81 -6.16 27.66
CA VAL A 151 29.08 -6.86 28.92
C VAL A 151 30.14 -6.07 29.69
N ARG A 152 29.93 -5.87 30.99
CA ARG A 152 30.98 -5.27 31.84
C ARG A 152 32.12 -6.27 31.98
N PRO A 153 33.38 -5.88 31.67
CA PRO A 153 34.52 -6.79 31.79
C PRO A 153 34.70 -7.41 33.17
N SER A 154 34.25 -6.69 34.22
CA SER A 154 34.27 -7.12 35.62
C SER A 154 33.36 -8.32 35.92
N ASP A 155 32.33 -8.55 35.10
CA ASP A 155 31.31 -9.59 35.31
C ASP A 155 31.66 -10.91 34.60
N ILE A 156 32.79 -10.96 33.87
CA ILE A 156 33.25 -12.13 33.13
C ILE A 156 34.33 -12.84 33.94
N ILE A 157 34.04 -14.06 34.40
CA ILE A 157 34.97 -14.90 35.18
C ILE A 157 35.35 -16.12 34.36
N GLY A 158 36.64 -16.49 34.34
CA GLY A 158 37.11 -17.76 33.77
C GLY A 158 37.28 -17.78 32.24
N ARG A 159 37.30 -16.62 31.59
CA ARG A 159 37.59 -16.49 30.14
C ARG A 159 38.97 -15.89 29.84
N ASP A 160 39.85 -15.83 30.83
CA ASP A 160 41.16 -15.20 30.70
C ASP A 160 42.07 -15.96 29.72
N GLU A 161 42.06 -17.31 29.78
CA GLU A 161 42.84 -18.17 28.87
C GLU A 161 42.37 -18.07 27.42
N ASP A 162 41.05 -17.99 27.19
CA ASP A 162 40.48 -17.82 25.85
C ASP A 162 40.83 -16.45 25.27
N ARG A 163 40.86 -15.42 26.12
CA ARG A 163 41.25 -14.06 25.71
C ARG A 163 42.70 -14.03 25.24
N GLU A 164 43.61 -14.66 25.96
CA GLU A 164 45.03 -14.73 25.58
C GLU A 164 45.21 -15.47 24.25
N LYS A 165 44.52 -16.61 24.04
CA LYS A 165 44.55 -17.35 22.76
C LYS A 165 44.05 -16.51 21.59
N ILE A 166 42.99 -15.72 21.78
CA ILE A 166 42.47 -14.84 20.71
C ILE A 166 43.45 -13.71 20.42
N ILE A 167 44.09 -13.12 21.44
CA ILE A 167 45.13 -12.09 21.25
C ILE A 167 46.31 -12.68 20.47
N GLU A 168 46.77 -13.87 20.84
CA GLU A 168 47.84 -14.57 20.15
C GLU A 168 47.49 -14.85 18.68
N LEU A 169 46.27 -15.33 18.41
CA LEU A 169 45.78 -15.56 17.05
C LEU A 169 45.74 -14.27 16.21
N LEU A 170 45.32 -13.14 16.80
CA LEU A 170 45.27 -11.85 16.12
C LEU A 170 46.67 -11.28 15.86
N MET A 171 47.61 -11.48 16.78
CA MET A 171 49.01 -11.06 16.59
C MET A 171 49.70 -11.86 15.46
N GLN A 172 49.35 -13.15 15.30
CA GLN A 172 49.88 -13.98 14.21
C GLN A 172 49.34 -13.60 12.82
N THR A 173 48.21 -12.90 12.73
CA THR A 173 47.63 -12.47 11.44
C THR A 173 48.25 -11.18 10.86
N SER A 174 49.16 -10.53 11.60
CA SER A 174 49.87 -9.32 11.16
C SER A 174 51.15 -9.62 10.36
N ASP A 175 51.68 -10.84 10.42
CA ASP A 175 52.93 -11.22 9.77
C ASP A 175 52.67 -11.93 8.42
N GLY A 176 51.76 -11.35 7.64
CA GLY A 176 51.68 -11.55 6.19
C GLY A 176 52.57 -10.54 5.49
N GLU A 177 53.90 -10.69 5.64
CA GLU A 177 54.87 -9.95 4.84
C GLU A 177 54.67 -10.23 3.35
N SER A 178 54.68 -9.12 2.61
CA SER A 178 55.30 -8.99 1.29
C SER A 178 56.39 -10.02 1.02
N GLU A 179 56.19 -10.85 -0.01
CA GLU A 179 57.21 -11.25 -0.99
C GLU A 179 56.54 -11.95 -2.19
N THR A 180 56.16 -11.17 -3.22
CA THR A 180 56.72 -11.13 -4.59
C THR A 180 55.90 -10.17 -5.44
#